data_AF-A0A534AP40-F1
#
_entry.id   AF-A0A534AP40-F1
#
_cell.length_a   1.000
_cell.length_b   1.000
_cell.length_c   1.000
_cell.angle_alpha   90.00
_cell.angle_beta   90.00
_cell.angle_gamma   90.00
#
_symmetry.space_group_name_H-M   'P 1'
#
loop_
_entity.id
_entity.type
_entity.pdbx_description
1 polymer ?
#
loop_
_entity_poly.entity_id
_entity_poly.type
_entity_poly.pdbx_seq_one_letter_code
_entity_poly.pdbx_strand_id
1 'polypeptide(L)'
;MLSQALAITGINIRSIPERWAPSLVIVIGLAGVVAVFTALLAMAAGFESTLQATGSTDAALILRGGSDAELNSAFDRDSTDLIKQEPGIRIGGDGKPLASAELMIIAELV
;
A
#
# COMPACT_ATOMS: atom_id res chain seq x y z
N MET A 1 -20.21 37.62 20.98
CA MET A 1 -19.50 37.15 19.78
C MET A 1 -19.89 35.72 19.41
N LEU A 2 -19.74 34.71 20.29
CA LEU A 2 -20.22 33.34 20.04
C LEU A 2 -21.73 33.23 19.73
N SER A 3 -22.57 34.00 20.44
CA SER A 3 -24.02 34.04 20.22
C SER A 3 -24.41 34.63 18.85
N GLN A 4 -23.62 35.56 18.32
CA GLN A 4 -23.84 36.13 16.99
C GLN A 4 -23.44 35.14 15.88
N ALA A 5 -22.32 34.43 16.05
CA ALA A 5 -21.92 33.37 15.12
C ALA A 5 -23.00 32.28 15.03
N LEU A 6 -23.49 31.78 16.18
CA LEU A 6 -24.56 30.79 16.24
C LEU A 6 -25.89 31.30 15.63
N ALA A 7 -26.24 32.57 15.85
CA ALA A 7 -27.43 33.17 15.25
C ALA A 7 -27.34 33.25 13.71
N ILE A 8 -26.18 33.66 13.18
CA ILE A 8 -25.93 33.74 11.73
C ILE A 8 -25.91 32.34 11.11
N THR A 9 -25.26 31.36 11.74
CA THR A 9 -25.28 29.96 11.30
C THR A 9 -26.71 29.39 11.35
N GLY A 10 -27.49 29.71 12.39
CA GLY A 10 -28.88 29.26 12.52
C GLY A 10 -29.79 29.78 11.42
N ILE A 11 -29.61 31.03 10.99
CA ILE A 11 -30.33 31.61 9.83
C ILE A 11 -29.96 30.87 8.54
N ASN A 12 -28.68 30.56 8.32
CA ASN A 12 -28.21 29.83 7.15
C ASN A 12 -28.72 28.38 7.11
N ILE A 13 -28.81 27.70 8.26
CA ILE A 13 -29.37 26.34 8.32
C ILE A 13 -30.88 26.38 8.05
N ARG A 14 -31.58 27.39 8.58
CA ARG A 14 -33.03 27.54 8.40
C ARG A 14 -33.44 27.92 6.98
N SER A 15 -32.53 28.42 6.14
CA SER A 15 -32.78 28.72 4.73
C SER A 15 -32.52 27.54 3.78
N ILE A 16 -31.92 26.44 4.26
CA ILE A 16 -31.71 25.20 3.47
C ILE A 16 -33.03 24.58 2.96
N PRO A 17 -34.11 24.47 3.77
CA PRO A 17 -35.38 23.89 3.32
C PRO A 17 -36.04 24.68 2.18
N GLU A 18 -35.86 26.00 2.13
CA GLU A 18 -36.39 26.84 1.04
C GLU A 18 -35.69 26.56 -0.30
N ARG A 19 -34.48 25.96 -0.27
CA ARG A 19 -33.67 25.60 -1.44
C ARG A 19 -33.32 24.11 -1.44
N TRP A 20 -34.28 23.27 -1.08
CA TRP A 20 -34.08 21.82 -0.89
C TRP A 20 -33.45 21.11 -2.10
N ALA A 21 -33.86 21.43 -3.32
CA ALA A 21 -33.35 20.78 -4.54
C ALA A 21 -31.84 21.00 -4.78
N PRO A 22 -31.32 22.24 -4.88
CA PRO A 22 -29.88 22.46 -5.05
C PRO A 22 -29.05 22.00 -3.85
N SER A 23 -29.57 22.09 -2.63
CA SER A 23 -28.89 21.55 -1.44
C SER A 23 -28.73 20.04 -1.48
N LEU A 24 -29.74 19.30 -1.94
CA LEU A 24 -29.68 17.84 -2.07
C LEU A 24 -28.63 17.39 -3.09
N VAL A 25 -28.53 18.08 -4.22
CA VAL A 25 -27.53 17.78 -5.27
C VAL A 25 -26.11 17.91 -4.72
N ILE A 26 -25.83 18.96 -3.93
CA ILE A 26 -24.50 19.17 -3.32
C ILE A 26 -24.18 18.03 -2.35
N VAL A 27 -25.13 17.65 -1.49
CA VAL A 27 -24.94 16.58 -0.51
C VAL A 27 -24.67 15.25 -1.20
N ILE A 28 -25.45 14.89 -2.22
CA ILE A 28 -25.27 13.64 -2.97
C ILE A 28 -23.95 13.67 -3.74
N GLY A 29 -23.60 14.81 -4.35
CA GLY A 29 -22.32 14.97 -5.05
C GLY A 29 -21.13 14.74 -4.11
N LEU A 30 -21.14 15.36 -2.94
CA LEU A 30 -20.10 15.17 -1.93
C LEU A 30 -20.07 13.73 -1.40
N ALA A 31 -21.23 13.14 -1.12
CA ALA A 31 -21.33 11.76 -0.67
C ALA A 31 -20.75 10.78 -1.70
N GLY A 32 -20.99 11.02 -2.99
CA GLY A 32 -20.41 10.22 -4.08
C GLY A 32 -18.89 10.29 -4.10
N VAL A 33 -18.31 11.50 -3.97
CA VAL A 33 -16.84 11.65 -3.91
C VAL A 33 -16.28 10.92 -2.69
N VAL A 34 -16.84 11.12 -1.50
CA VAL A 34 -16.39 10.42 -0.29
C VAL A 34 -16.49 8.91 -0.45
N ALA A 35 -17.60 8.39 -0.97
CA ALA A 35 -17.79 6.96 -1.19
C ALA A 35 -16.72 6.36 -2.11
N VAL A 36 -16.37 7.03 -3.21
CA VAL A 36 -15.32 6.58 -4.14
C VAL A 36 -13.97 6.57 -3.45
N PHE A 37 -13.59 7.66 -2.77
CA PHE A 37 -12.31 7.73 -2.07
C PHE A 37 -12.21 6.67 -0.97
N THR A 38 -13.27 6.48 -0.19
CA THR A 38 -13.32 5.43 0.84
C THR A 38 -13.19 4.03 0.23
N ALA A 39 -13.85 3.75 -0.90
CA ALA A 39 -13.74 2.46 -1.57
C ALA A 39 -12.32 2.17 -2.08
N LEU A 40 -11.68 3.16 -2.70
CA LEU A 40 -10.30 3.01 -3.20
C LEU A 40 -9.29 2.86 -2.06
N LEU A 41 -9.45 3.63 -0.97
CA LEU A 41 -8.59 3.49 0.21
C LEU A 41 -8.78 2.13 0.90
N ALA A 42 -10.02 1.65 1.00
CA ALA A 42 -10.31 0.31 1.53
C ALA A 42 -9.69 -0.79 0.66
N MET A 43 -9.74 -0.65 -0.66
CA MET A 43 -9.09 -1.57 -1.59
C MET A 43 -7.57 -1.56 -1.43
N ALA A 44 -6.96 -0.38 -1.33
CA ALA A 44 -5.51 -0.24 -1.11
C ALA A 44 -5.07 -0.91 0.20
N ALA A 45 -5.79 -0.63 1.30
CA ALA A 45 -5.52 -1.24 2.60
C ALA A 45 -5.72 -2.76 2.59
N GLY A 46 -6.77 -3.26 1.91
CA GLY A 46 -7.02 -4.69 1.76
C GLY A 46 -5.93 -5.40 0.95
N PHE A 47 -5.43 -4.74 -0.10
CA PHE A 47 -4.33 -5.26 -0.92
C PHE A 47 -3.01 -5.31 -0.12
N GLU A 48 -2.68 -4.22 0.59
CA GLU A 48 -1.52 -4.18 1.48
C GLU A 48 -1.57 -5.27 2.56
N SER A 49 -2.73 -5.44 3.20
CA SER A 49 -2.94 -6.50 4.19
C SER A 49 -2.76 -7.90 3.60
N THR A 50 -3.24 -8.12 2.37
CA THR A 50 -3.07 -9.41 1.69
C THR A 50 -1.59 -9.67 1.40
N LEU A 51 -0.86 -8.69 0.86
CA LEU A 51 0.58 -8.81 0.60
C LEU A 51 1.37 -9.14 1.87
N GLN A 52 1.08 -8.43 2.97
CA GLN A 52 1.72 -8.69 4.26
C GLN A 52 1.38 -10.09 4.80
N ALA A 53 0.11 -10.51 4.69
CA ALA A 53 -0.33 -11.83 5.17
C ALA A 53 0.25 -12.99 4.35
N THR A 54 0.54 -12.78 3.06
CA THR A 54 1.23 -13.77 2.21
C THR A 54 2.73 -13.83 2.46
N GLY A 55 3.30 -12.85 3.18
CA GLY A 55 4.70 -12.85 3.56
C GLY A 55 5.01 -13.92 4.60
N SER A 56 6.11 -14.65 4.42
CA SER A 56 6.61 -15.60 5.42
C SER A 56 7.51 -14.88 6.42
N THR A 57 7.25 -15.04 7.72
CA THR A 57 8.13 -14.52 8.79
C THR A 57 9.49 -15.22 8.84
N ASP A 58 9.59 -16.40 8.22
CA ASP A 58 10.79 -17.22 8.15
C ASP A 58 11.61 -16.97 6.87
N ALA A 59 11.16 -16.06 6.00
CA ALA A 59 11.86 -15.67 4.78
C ALA A 59 12.49 -14.29 4.95
N ALA A 60 13.76 -14.15 4.54
CA ALA A 60 14.46 -12.88 4.50
C ALA A 60 14.78 -12.51 3.05
N LEU A 61 14.55 -11.25 2.69
CA LEU A 61 14.96 -10.67 1.41
C LEU A 61 16.30 -9.95 1.60
N ILE A 62 17.29 -10.29 0.77
CA ILE A 62 18.63 -9.69 0.82
C ILE A 62 18.80 -8.85 -0.44
N LEU A 63 19.03 -7.54 -0.26
CA LEU A 63 19.30 -6.60 -1.34
C LEU A 63 20.74 -6.12 -1.30
N ARG A 64 21.31 -5.83 -2.47
CA ARG A 64 22.65 -5.24 -2.56
C ARG A 64 22.63 -3.87 -1.88
N GLY A 65 23.66 -3.58 -1.08
CA GLY A 65 23.83 -2.27 -0.45
C GLY A 65 23.77 -1.13 -1.49
N GLY A 66 22.94 -0.11 -1.22
CA GLY A 66 22.68 1.00 -2.13
C GLY A 66 21.61 0.74 -3.19
N SER A 67 20.88 -0.39 -3.12
CA SER A 67 19.71 -0.66 -3.95
C SER A 67 18.42 -0.36 -3.18
N ASP A 68 17.53 0.44 -3.77
CA ASP A 68 16.21 0.74 -3.19
C ASP A 68 15.13 -0.27 -3.60
N ALA A 69 15.42 -1.17 -4.55
CA ALA A 69 14.47 -2.14 -5.07
C ALA A 69 15.16 -3.43 -5.56
N GLU A 70 14.42 -4.54 -5.59
CA GLU A 70 14.88 -5.82 -6.16
C GLU A 70 15.36 -5.68 -7.60
N LEU A 71 14.68 -4.86 -8.40
CA LEU A 71 15.03 -4.56 -9.80
C LEU A 71 16.46 -4.04 -9.99
N ASN A 72 16.97 -3.28 -9.03
CA ASN A 72 18.30 -2.68 -9.08
C ASN A 72 19.33 -3.48 -8.26
N SER A 73 18.89 -4.57 -7.63
CA SER A 73 19.70 -5.46 -6.83
C SER A 73 20.23 -6.60 -7.69
N ALA A 74 21.55 -6.62 -7.88
CA ALA A 74 22.23 -7.68 -8.60
C ALA A 74 23.41 -8.19 -7.78
N PHE A 75 23.46 -9.49 -7.56
CA PHE A 75 24.58 -10.21 -6.96
C PHE A 75 25.28 -11.06 -8.01
N ASP A 76 26.61 -11.12 -7.92
CA ASP A 76 27.36 -12.10 -8.68
C ASP A 76 27.23 -13.50 -8.06
N ARG A 77 27.61 -14.52 -8.82
CA ARG A 77 27.48 -15.93 -8.39
C ARG A 77 28.26 -16.22 -7.12
N ASP A 78 29.49 -15.72 -7.02
CA ASP A 78 30.35 -15.92 -5.86
C ASP A 78 29.74 -15.32 -4.58
N SER A 79 29.23 -14.08 -4.68
CA SER A 79 28.54 -13.41 -3.57
C SER A 79 27.29 -14.17 -3.13
N THR A 80 26.54 -14.69 -4.10
CA THR A 80 25.35 -15.50 -3.84
C THR A 80 25.69 -16.80 -3.11
N ASP A 81 26.75 -17.48 -3.54
CA ASP A 81 27.18 -18.75 -2.93
C ASP A 81 27.73 -18.54 -1.51
N LEU A 82 28.40 -17.40 -1.25
CA LEU A 82 28.80 -17.00 0.11
C LEU A 82 27.59 -16.73 0.99
N ILE A 83 26.62 -15.94 0.52
CA ILE A 83 25.39 -15.62 1.27
C ILE A 83 24.65 -16.90 1.65
N LYS A 84 24.53 -17.87 0.74
CA LYS A 84 23.87 -19.16 0.97
C LYS A 84 24.49 -20.00 2.10
N GLN A 85 25.76 -19.78 2.42
CA GLN A 85 26.50 -20.53 3.43
C GLN A 85 26.45 -19.88 4.82
N GLU A 86 25.81 -18.72 4.95
CA GLU A 86 25.68 -18.03 6.24
C GLU A 86 24.90 -18.89 7.26
N PRO A 87 25.34 -18.92 8.53
CA PRO A 87 24.79 -19.80 9.57
C PRO A 87 23.32 -19.51 9.93
N GLY A 88 22.76 -18.39 9.46
CA GLY A 88 21.34 -18.04 9.65
C GLY A 88 20.37 -18.71 8.67
N ILE A 89 20.86 -19.34 7.60
CA ILE A 89 20.01 -19.94 6.56
C ILE A 89 19.69 -21.39 6.90
N ARG A 90 18.39 -21.71 6.95
CA ARG A 90 17.89 -23.06 7.23
C ARG A 90 18.33 -24.03 6.11
N ILE A 91 18.76 -25.23 6.49
CA ILE A 91 19.05 -26.32 5.54
C ILE A 91 17.79 -27.15 5.30
N GLY A 92 17.48 -27.44 4.03
CA GLY A 92 16.37 -28.27 3.61
C GLY A 92 16.60 -29.76 3.86
N GLY A 93 15.54 -30.57 3.66
CA GLY A 93 15.62 -32.02 3.81
C GLY A 93 16.53 -32.72 2.78
N ASP A 94 16.93 -32.00 1.73
CA ASP A 94 17.87 -32.43 0.69
C ASP A 94 19.34 -32.06 0.99
N GLY A 95 19.60 -31.47 2.16
CA GLY A 95 20.94 -31.05 2.58
C GLY A 95 21.43 -29.75 1.94
N LYS A 96 20.57 -29.00 1.22
CA LYS A 96 20.92 -27.72 0.60
C LYS A 96 20.37 -26.53 1.40
N PRO A 97 21.04 -25.37 1.39
CA PRO A 97 20.50 -24.16 2.02
C PRO A 97 19.21 -23.71 1.33
N LEU A 98 18.20 -23.36 2.12
CA LEU A 98 16.92 -22.82 1.64
C LEU A 98 17.09 -21.35 1.24
N ALA A 99 17.74 -21.14 0.10
CA ALA A 99 18.02 -19.81 -0.44
C ALA A 99 17.93 -19.83 -1.97
N SER A 100 17.13 -18.90 -2.51
CA SER A 100 16.95 -18.69 -3.94
C SER A 100 17.70 -17.44 -4.38
N ALA A 101 18.44 -17.56 -5.49
CA ALA A 101 19.13 -16.44 -6.10
C ALA A 101 18.26 -15.95 -7.25
N GLU A 102 17.47 -14.91 -6.98
CA GLU A 102 16.52 -14.37 -7.94
C GLU A 102 17.15 -13.24 -8.76
N LEU A 103 16.83 -13.22 -10.05
CA LEU A 103 17.35 -12.24 -10.98
C LEU A 103 16.18 -11.66 -11.77
N MET A 104 15.93 -10.37 -11.57
CA MET A 104 14.81 -9.66 -12.19
C MET A 104 15.32 -8.89 -13.42
N ILE A 105 14.82 -9.24 -14.61
CA ILE A 105 15.14 -8.56 -15.86
C ILE A 105 13.84 -8.01 -16.45
N ILE A 106 13.88 -6.76 -16.92
CA ILE A 106 12.82 -6.20 -17.75
C ILE A 106 13.04 -6.73 -19.17
N ALA A 107 12.17 -7.63 -19.61
CA ALA A 107 12.15 -8.08 -20.99
C ALA A 107 11.32 -7.10 -21.83
N GLU A 108 11.93 -6.48 -22.84
CA GLU A 108 11.20 -5.75 -23.87
C GLU A 108 10.71 -6.75 -24.93
N LEU A 109 9.42 -6.68 -25.26
CA LEU A 109 8.86 -7.44 -26.36
C LEU A 109 9.06 -6.63 -27.65
N VAL A 110 9.87 -7.15 -28.57
CA VAL A 110 10.07 -6.61 -29.92
C VAL A 110 8.90 -6.98 -30.82
#